data_AF-A0A6B3W4Q6-F1
#
_entry.id   AF-A0A6B3W4Q6-F1
#
_cell.length_a   1.000
_cell.length_b   1.000
_cell.length_c   1.000
_cell.angle_alpha   90.00
_cell.angle_beta   90.00
_cell.angle_gamma   90.00
#
_symmetry.space_group_name_H-M   'P 1'
#
loop_
_entity.id
_entity.type
_entity.pdbx_description
1 polymer ?
#
loop_
_entity_poly.entity_id
_entity_poly.type
_entity_poly.pdbx_seq_one_letter_code
_entity_poly.pdbx_strand_id
1 'polypeptide(L)'
;MRSGHEKKRDSELRLAAEAIGSFILGRIFLAKAIFPLLVGAMFLTGTWALLQDDLELREQQQRLTETADATIHDAWWRIDFDVETMGDAVNWQAATRPDLCIHVMMDMGLRGDQDAVFCRQWGGISYGSDLIKNSTLGDGKAVPWRNLNGEPEIDLRFSPRAFEWLESNQAWDRYGFGIDEEPTALEALVSQLDQPTEHLIHAWTHSRQLEMRFNPAQPAEALPSRLLAENPPLVESRLEWLIFPAMMGATAWAIGCFLMFFTSPKWLRTTVFLGSLALLPWWGDWIWRALDHLWSGSSQARVLVQSELMGMPPRLRVVDPGYRGEPEDIRQSWNLSTSMYSTAFDAVEFAYPGFVVPADEALATLVAQVNRSLYEQADDRITTVFEFLQDMESRRRTEAGLLFMEAARHISLDQSRSEKARRAALRLLRERAGYAGFISAHRPAPEVRLGYYLRLRNYPDVAVQTGVSAFLERTREEWHEQGKAYPDEV
;
A
#
# COMPACT_ATOMS: atom_id res chain seq x y z
N MET A 1 -73.70 49.09 -0.79
CA MET A 1 -72.62 48.88 -1.78
C MET A 1 -71.19 48.91 -1.21
N ARG A 2 -70.89 49.50 -0.03
CA ARG A 2 -69.54 49.45 0.58
C ARG A 2 -69.09 48.06 1.08
N SER A 3 -70.01 47.23 1.57
CA SER A 3 -69.71 45.89 2.14
C SER A 3 -69.22 44.84 1.12
N GLY A 4 -69.50 45.01 -0.17
CA GLY A 4 -69.07 44.06 -1.22
C GLY A 4 -67.61 44.23 -1.65
N HIS A 5 -67.08 45.47 -1.60
CA HIS A 5 -65.69 45.76 -1.94
C HIS A 5 -64.70 45.33 -0.86
N GLU A 6 -65.11 45.37 0.42
CA GLU A 6 -64.31 44.89 1.55
C GLU A 6 -64.12 43.37 1.51
N LYS A 7 -65.19 42.60 1.27
CA LYS A 7 -65.10 41.13 1.14
C LYS A 7 -64.21 40.67 -0.01
N LYS A 8 -64.22 41.40 -1.14
CA LYS A 8 -63.37 41.06 -2.29
C LYS A 8 -61.89 41.34 -1.98
N ARG A 9 -61.60 42.47 -1.34
CA ARG A 9 -60.24 42.85 -0.92
C ARG A 9 -59.66 41.90 0.13
N ASP A 10 -60.47 41.44 1.08
CA ASP A 10 -60.05 40.45 2.09
C ASP A 10 -59.78 39.07 1.48
N SER A 11 -60.55 38.67 0.45
CA SER A 11 -60.30 37.42 -0.27
C SER A 11 -59.01 37.46 -1.10
N GLU A 12 -58.72 38.59 -1.75
CA GLU A 12 -57.49 38.78 -2.53
C GLU A 12 -56.25 38.86 -1.63
N LEU A 13 -56.36 39.52 -0.46
CA LEU A 13 -55.27 39.57 0.52
C LEU A 13 -54.99 38.21 1.18
N ARG A 14 -56.02 37.39 1.44
CA ARG A 14 -55.84 36.01 1.92
C ARG A 14 -55.18 35.12 0.87
N LEU A 15 -55.61 35.20 -0.40
CA LEU A 15 -54.99 34.46 -1.50
C LEU A 15 -53.53 34.89 -1.73
N ALA A 16 -53.23 36.19 -1.62
CA ALA A 16 -51.87 36.70 -1.73
C ALA A 16 -50.98 36.28 -0.54
N ALA A 17 -51.51 36.28 0.68
CA ALA A 17 -50.80 35.81 1.87
C ALA A 17 -50.56 34.29 1.84
N GLU A 18 -51.51 33.49 1.35
CA GLU A 18 -51.34 32.06 1.11
C GLU A 18 -50.32 31.78 0.00
N ALA A 19 -50.32 32.58 -1.08
CA ALA A 19 -49.32 32.48 -2.15
C ALA A 19 -47.90 32.84 -1.65
N ILE A 20 -47.73 33.92 -0.89
CA ILE A 20 -46.44 34.32 -0.32
C ILE A 20 -45.97 33.33 0.75
N GLY A 21 -46.88 32.86 1.61
CA GLY A 21 -46.60 31.84 2.63
C GLY A 21 -46.16 30.52 1.99
N SER A 22 -46.87 30.04 0.96
CA SER A 22 -46.50 28.83 0.22
C SER A 22 -45.16 28.97 -0.52
N PHE A 23 -44.84 30.17 -1.02
CA PHE A 23 -43.56 30.45 -1.68
C PHE A 23 -42.38 30.46 -0.71
N ILE A 24 -42.53 31.10 0.45
CA ILE A 24 -41.47 31.16 1.48
C ILE A 24 -41.28 29.80 2.14
N LEU A 25 -42.36 29.12 2.54
CA LEU A 25 -42.26 27.75 3.06
C LEU A 25 -41.67 26.80 2.00
N GLY A 26 -42.07 26.93 0.73
CA GLY A 26 -41.54 26.14 -0.37
C GLY A 26 -40.02 26.29 -0.53
N ARG A 27 -39.47 27.51 -0.43
CA ARG A 27 -38.02 27.75 -0.49
C ARG A 27 -37.26 27.20 0.72
N ILE A 28 -37.83 27.30 1.92
CA ILE A 28 -37.22 26.73 3.13
C ILE A 28 -37.20 25.20 3.05
N PHE A 29 -38.30 24.57 2.59
CA PHE A 29 -38.35 23.13 2.39
C PHE A 29 -37.42 22.67 1.27
N LEU A 30 -37.31 23.43 0.17
CA LEU A 30 -36.35 23.16 -0.90
C LEU A 30 -34.91 23.19 -0.38
N ALA A 31 -34.52 24.24 0.36
CA ALA A 31 -33.19 24.35 0.95
C ALA A 31 -32.89 23.20 1.92
N LYS A 32 -33.88 22.81 2.74
CA LYS A 32 -33.78 21.66 3.65
C LYS A 32 -33.80 20.31 2.94
N ALA A 33 -34.37 20.21 1.74
CA ALA A 33 -34.41 18.98 0.95
C ALA A 33 -33.09 18.73 0.21
N ILE A 34 -32.33 19.77 -0.14
CA ILE A 34 -31.05 19.64 -0.86
C ILE A 34 -30.07 18.76 -0.10
N PHE A 35 -29.85 19.02 1.19
CA PHE A 35 -28.90 18.25 2.00
C PHE A 35 -29.21 16.73 2.04
N PRO A 36 -30.41 16.28 2.44
CA PRO A 36 -30.75 14.86 2.45
C PRO A 36 -30.80 14.25 1.05
N LEU A 37 -31.14 15.01 0.00
CA LEU A 37 -31.02 14.53 -1.38
C LEU A 37 -29.54 14.33 -1.78
N LEU A 38 -28.63 15.25 -1.44
CA LEU A 38 -27.20 15.09 -1.74
C LEU A 38 -26.60 13.89 -1.02
N VAL A 39 -26.89 13.76 0.28
CA VAL A 39 -26.47 12.60 1.08
C VAL A 39 -27.06 11.30 0.50
N GLY A 40 -28.36 11.31 0.18
CA GLY A 40 -29.03 10.17 -0.44
C GLY A 40 -28.42 9.78 -1.79
N ALA A 41 -28.16 10.76 -2.66
CA ALA A 41 -27.48 10.54 -3.93
C ALA A 41 -26.12 9.89 -3.72
N MET A 42 -25.27 10.49 -2.87
CA MET A 42 -23.90 10.01 -2.63
C MET A 42 -23.87 8.54 -2.18
N PHE A 43 -24.71 8.16 -1.22
CA PHE A 43 -24.76 6.77 -0.74
C PHE A 43 -25.36 5.82 -1.78
N LEU A 44 -26.42 6.22 -2.49
CA LEU A 44 -27.06 5.37 -3.48
C LEU A 44 -26.20 5.16 -4.72
N THR A 45 -25.55 6.22 -5.24
CA THR A 45 -24.61 6.10 -6.36
C THR A 45 -23.36 5.34 -5.97
N GLY A 46 -22.85 5.56 -4.75
CA GLY A 46 -21.76 4.78 -4.17
C GLY A 46 -22.10 3.29 -4.20
N THR A 47 -23.17 2.92 -3.52
CA THR A 47 -23.64 1.52 -3.46
C THR A 47 -23.89 0.93 -4.85
N TRP A 48 -24.49 1.69 -5.77
CA TRP A 48 -24.73 1.25 -7.14
C TRP A 48 -23.43 0.94 -7.89
N ALA A 49 -22.43 1.83 -7.82
CA ALA A 49 -21.14 1.59 -8.45
C ALA A 49 -20.46 0.35 -7.87
N LEU A 50 -20.56 0.12 -6.57
CA LEU A 50 -20.02 -1.08 -5.93
C LEU A 50 -20.70 -2.36 -6.42
N LEU A 51 -22.03 -2.32 -6.56
CA LEU A 51 -22.79 -3.43 -7.09
C LEU A 51 -22.40 -3.73 -8.54
N GLN A 52 -22.24 -2.71 -9.38
CA GLN A 52 -21.76 -2.89 -10.76
C GLN A 52 -20.36 -3.51 -10.79
N ASP A 53 -19.43 -2.99 -10.00
CA ASP A 53 -18.07 -3.54 -9.91
C ASP A 53 -18.07 -5.02 -9.49
N ASP A 54 -18.92 -5.43 -8.54
CA ASP A 54 -19.06 -6.84 -8.12
C ASP A 54 -19.70 -7.72 -9.22
N LEU A 55 -20.71 -7.20 -9.92
CA LEU A 55 -21.35 -7.93 -11.03
C LEU A 55 -20.38 -8.15 -12.19
N GLU A 56 -19.58 -7.15 -12.56
CA GLU A 56 -18.55 -7.26 -13.58
C GLU A 56 -17.47 -8.28 -13.18
N LEU A 57 -16.99 -8.20 -11.93
CA LEU A 57 -16.01 -9.16 -11.42
C LEU A 57 -16.55 -10.60 -11.42
N ARG A 58 -17.84 -10.79 -11.06
CA ARG A 58 -18.50 -12.10 -11.13
C ARG A 58 -18.59 -12.63 -12.54
N GLU A 59 -19.01 -11.79 -13.47
CA GLU A 59 -19.11 -12.17 -14.87
C GLU A 59 -17.73 -12.58 -15.40
N GLN A 60 -16.69 -11.81 -15.07
CA GLN A 60 -15.31 -12.14 -15.40
C GLN A 60 -14.89 -13.47 -14.78
N GLN A 61 -15.09 -13.66 -13.47
CA GLN A 61 -14.77 -14.90 -12.74
C GLN A 61 -15.46 -16.14 -13.33
N GLN A 62 -16.72 -16.02 -13.75
CA GLN A 62 -17.48 -17.12 -14.35
C GLN A 62 -16.92 -17.56 -15.70
N ARG A 63 -16.23 -16.66 -16.43
CA ARG A 63 -15.57 -16.97 -17.71
C ARG A 63 -14.23 -17.69 -17.52
N LEU A 64 -13.61 -17.63 -16.34
CA LEU A 64 -12.31 -18.24 -16.05
C LEU A 64 -12.47 -19.71 -15.63
N THR A 65 -12.59 -20.61 -16.61
CA THR A 65 -12.97 -22.01 -16.39
C THR A 65 -11.81 -22.99 -16.26
N GLU A 66 -10.64 -22.68 -16.83
CA GLU A 66 -9.45 -23.55 -16.79
C GLU A 66 -8.38 -22.98 -15.85
N THR A 67 -7.42 -23.82 -15.45
CA THR A 67 -6.29 -23.48 -14.57
C THR A 67 -4.96 -23.77 -15.25
N ALA A 68 -3.95 -22.94 -15.02
CA ALA A 68 -2.57 -23.16 -15.47
C ALA A 68 -1.58 -22.74 -14.38
N ASP A 69 -0.45 -23.46 -14.31
CA ASP A 69 0.69 -23.01 -13.52
C ASP A 69 1.38 -21.85 -14.25
N ALA A 70 1.84 -20.87 -13.48
CA ALA A 70 2.49 -19.69 -14.03
C ALA A 70 3.69 -19.26 -13.20
N THR A 71 4.71 -18.75 -13.88
CA THR A 71 5.90 -18.17 -13.27
C THR A 71 5.90 -16.67 -13.43
N ILE A 72 6.07 -15.94 -12.33
CA ILE A 72 6.36 -14.50 -12.34
C ILE A 72 7.70 -14.26 -13.03
N HIS A 73 7.66 -13.61 -14.19
CA HIS A 73 8.83 -13.24 -14.98
C HIS A 73 9.38 -11.87 -14.59
N ASP A 74 8.48 -10.89 -14.45
CA ASP A 74 8.81 -9.52 -14.07
C ASP A 74 7.75 -8.95 -13.13
N ALA A 75 8.15 -8.03 -12.26
CA ALA A 75 7.26 -7.32 -11.36
C ALA A 75 7.80 -5.92 -11.08
N TRP A 76 6.93 -4.92 -11.16
CA TRP A 76 7.30 -3.52 -10.96
C TRP A 76 6.21 -2.74 -10.27
N TRP A 77 6.61 -1.69 -9.56
CA TRP A 77 5.70 -0.63 -9.13
C TRP A 77 5.68 0.47 -10.18
N ARG A 78 4.51 0.82 -10.69
CA ARG A 78 4.32 2.10 -11.38
C ARG A 78 3.81 3.12 -10.38
N ILE A 79 4.55 4.20 -10.16
CA ILE A 79 4.21 5.26 -9.22
C ILE A 79 3.90 6.52 -10.03
N ASP A 80 2.65 6.95 -9.96
CA ASP A 80 2.17 8.10 -10.73
C ASP A 80 1.27 9.00 -9.87
N PHE A 81 1.21 10.28 -10.20
CA PHE A 81 0.31 11.25 -9.57
C PHE A 81 0.10 12.47 -10.45
N ASP A 82 -1.08 13.06 -10.32
CA ASP A 82 -1.43 14.27 -11.03
C ASP A 82 -0.94 15.50 -10.23
N VAL A 83 0.20 16.03 -10.67
CA VAL A 83 0.86 17.21 -10.10
C VAL A 83 -0.07 18.43 -10.06
N GLU A 84 -0.99 18.60 -11.02
CA GLU A 84 -1.88 19.78 -11.08
C GLU A 84 -2.94 19.76 -9.99
N THR A 85 -3.41 18.55 -9.66
CA THR A 85 -4.45 18.37 -8.63
C THR A 85 -3.90 18.25 -7.22
N MET A 86 -2.58 18.02 -7.07
CA MET A 86 -1.93 17.88 -5.78
C MET A 86 -1.84 19.21 -5.00
N GLY A 87 -1.85 20.36 -5.70
CA GLY A 87 -1.73 21.69 -5.08
C GLY A 87 -0.39 21.86 -4.33
N ASP A 88 -0.39 22.67 -3.26
CA ASP A 88 0.78 22.85 -2.35
C ASP A 88 0.98 21.64 -1.41
N ALA A 89 0.32 20.50 -1.67
CA ALA A 89 0.28 19.41 -0.72
C ALA A 89 1.67 18.82 -0.50
N VAL A 90 2.22 19.15 0.66
CA VAL A 90 3.47 18.61 1.22
C VAL A 90 3.43 17.08 1.28
N ASN A 91 2.25 16.44 1.31
CA ASN A 91 2.09 14.99 1.39
C ASN A 91 1.84 14.32 0.01
N TRP A 92 2.85 14.40 -0.87
CA TRP A 92 2.79 13.75 -2.19
C TRP A 92 2.57 12.23 -2.10
N GLN A 93 3.02 11.59 -1.02
CA GLN A 93 2.92 10.14 -0.84
C GLN A 93 1.46 9.67 -0.78
N ALA A 94 0.58 10.43 -0.10
CA ALA A 94 -0.86 10.15 -0.08
C ALA A 94 -1.56 10.44 -1.41
N ALA A 95 -1.00 11.33 -2.24
CA ALA A 95 -1.55 11.66 -3.54
C ALA A 95 -1.21 10.63 -4.62
N THR A 96 -0.19 9.79 -4.38
CA THR A 96 0.28 8.77 -5.33
C THR A 96 -0.75 7.68 -5.63
N ARG A 97 -0.63 7.12 -6.84
CA ARG A 97 -1.40 5.97 -7.32
C ARG A 97 -0.44 4.85 -7.70
N PRO A 98 0.14 4.18 -6.70
CA PRO A 98 1.03 3.05 -6.96
C PRO A 98 0.25 1.87 -7.55
N ASP A 99 0.64 1.44 -8.74
CA ASP A 99 0.17 0.20 -9.37
C ASP A 99 1.24 -0.88 -9.23
N LEU A 100 0.93 -1.98 -8.56
CA LEU A 100 1.79 -3.17 -8.57
C LEU A 100 1.45 -4.00 -9.80
N CYS A 101 2.36 -4.04 -10.77
CA CYS A 101 2.18 -4.78 -12.01
C CYS A 101 3.06 -6.02 -12.04
N ILE A 102 2.53 -7.10 -12.61
CA ILE A 102 3.23 -8.37 -12.76
C ILE A 102 3.04 -8.90 -14.15
N HIS A 103 4.15 -9.34 -14.73
CA HIS A 103 4.19 -10.14 -15.93
C HIS A 103 4.43 -11.61 -15.56
N VAL A 104 3.50 -12.48 -15.98
CA VAL A 104 3.58 -13.92 -15.78
C VAL A 104 3.66 -14.66 -17.10
N MET A 105 4.41 -15.76 -17.11
CA MET A 105 4.38 -16.78 -18.15
C MET A 105 3.57 -17.97 -17.66
N MET A 106 2.50 -18.32 -18.37
CA MET A 106 1.64 -19.46 -18.07
C MET A 106 2.04 -20.67 -18.90
N ASP A 107 2.22 -21.82 -18.25
CA ASP A 107 2.41 -23.11 -18.92
C ASP A 107 1.04 -23.68 -19.30
N MET A 108 0.73 -23.65 -20.60
CA MET A 108 -0.54 -24.17 -21.14
C MET A 108 -0.37 -25.58 -21.74
N GLY A 109 0.73 -26.26 -21.40
CA GLY A 109 1.09 -27.57 -21.91
C GLY A 109 1.22 -27.58 -23.43
N LEU A 110 0.38 -28.38 -24.10
CA LEU A 110 0.42 -28.56 -25.56
C LEU A 110 0.05 -27.28 -26.35
N ARG A 111 -0.53 -26.26 -25.71
CA ARG A 111 -0.88 -24.99 -26.35
C ARG A 111 0.28 -23.98 -26.40
N GLY A 112 1.42 -24.31 -25.76
CA GLY A 112 2.58 -23.43 -25.62
C GLY A 112 2.41 -22.37 -24.53
N ASP A 113 3.49 -21.69 -24.20
CA ASP A 113 3.47 -20.69 -23.13
C ASP A 113 2.64 -19.47 -23.52
N GLN A 114 1.97 -18.87 -22.55
CA GLN A 114 1.20 -17.63 -22.74
C GLN A 114 1.58 -16.52 -21.77
N ASP A 115 1.65 -15.31 -22.31
CA ASP A 115 1.90 -14.09 -21.55
C ASP A 115 0.60 -13.54 -20.94
N ALA A 116 0.67 -13.13 -19.69
CA ALA A 116 -0.36 -12.28 -19.09
C ALA A 116 0.29 -11.20 -18.22
N VAL A 117 -0.31 -10.01 -18.23
CA VAL A 117 0.09 -8.91 -17.36
C VAL A 117 -1.13 -8.41 -16.61
N PHE A 118 -1.00 -8.25 -15.31
CA PHE A 118 -2.04 -7.66 -14.49
C PHE A 118 -1.44 -6.65 -13.51
N CYS A 119 -2.20 -5.61 -13.21
CA CYS A 119 -1.82 -4.56 -12.29
C CYS A 119 -2.85 -4.44 -11.17
N ARG A 120 -2.37 -4.19 -9.96
CA ARG A 120 -3.18 -3.92 -8.78
C ARG A 120 -2.95 -2.49 -8.32
N GLN A 121 -4.00 -1.68 -8.37
CA GLN A 121 -3.91 -0.26 -8.00
C GLN A 121 -4.08 -0.06 -6.50
N TRP A 122 -3.15 0.62 -5.85
CA TRP A 122 -3.19 0.97 -4.43
C TRP A 122 -3.47 2.46 -4.21
N GLY A 123 -4.09 2.78 -3.07
CA GLY A 123 -4.37 4.15 -2.66
C GLY A 123 -3.23 4.72 -1.84
N GLY A 124 -2.41 5.58 -2.45
CA GLY A 124 -1.28 6.22 -1.80
C GLY A 124 -0.17 5.27 -1.33
N ILE A 125 0.92 5.87 -0.86
CA ILE A 125 2.01 5.22 -0.16
C ILE A 125 2.15 5.96 1.18
N SER A 126 2.20 5.30 2.34
CA SER A 126 2.47 6.02 3.59
C SER A 126 3.98 6.19 3.81
N TYR A 127 4.76 5.18 3.42
CA TYR A 127 6.22 5.16 3.43
C TYR A 127 6.73 4.31 2.26
N GLY A 128 7.90 4.62 1.70
CA GLY A 128 8.53 3.79 0.64
C GLY A 128 8.64 2.30 1.04
N SER A 129 8.83 2.02 2.34
CA SER A 129 8.82 0.65 2.88
C SER A 129 7.52 -0.13 2.63
N ASP A 130 6.42 0.58 2.43
CA ASP A 130 5.11 -0.02 2.18
C ASP A 130 5.08 -0.69 0.81
N LEU A 131 5.91 -0.26 -0.14
CA LEU A 131 6.01 -0.92 -1.45
C LEU A 131 6.52 -2.37 -1.32
N ILE A 132 7.28 -2.68 -0.27
CA ILE A 132 7.70 -4.05 0.06
C ILE A 132 6.58 -4.74 0.83
N LYS A 133 6.10 -4.13 1.91
CA LYS A 133 5.11 -4.73 2.84
C LYS A 133 3.76 -5.01 2.19
N ASN A 134 3.35 -4.13 1.28
CA ASN A 134 2.08 -4.19 0.56
C ASN A 134 2.23 -4.84 -0.83
N SER A 135 3.35 -5.53 -1.09
CA SER A 135 3.58 -6.23 -2.36
C SER A 135 2.77 -7.53 -2.52
N THR A 136 1.61 -7.63 -1.86
CA THR A 136 0.80 -8.84 -1.91
C THR A 136 -0.10 -8.86 -3.14
N LEU A 137 -0.16 -10.04 -3.75
CA LEU A 137 -1.04 -10.37 -4.87
C LEU A 137 -2.32 -11.04 -4.40
N GLY A 138 -2.74 -10.79 -3.16
CA GLY A 138 -3.83 -11.54 -2.49
C GLY A 138 -3.34 -12.59 -1.48
N ASP A 139 -4.08 -12.72 -0.37
CA ASP A 139 -3.91 -13.69 0.75
C ASP A 139 -2.46 -13.95 1.15
N GLY A 140 -1.66 -12.89 1.19
CA GLY A 140 -0.29 -12.94 1.68
C GLY A 140 0.72 -13.60 0.73
N LYS A 141 0.39 -13.89 -0.54
CA LYS A 141 1.44 -14.19 -1.54
C LYS A 141 2.08 -12.88 -1.99
N ALA A 142 3.22 -12.55 -1.38
CA ALA A 142 3.99 -11.37 -1.77
C ALA A 142 4.83 -11.61 -3.02
N VAL A 143 5.13 -10.52 -3.74
CA VAL A 143 6.01 -10.53 -4.91
C VAL A 143 7.44 -10.85 -4.48
N PRO A 144 8.12 -11.83 -5.08
CA PRO A 144 9.44 -12.24 -4.61
C PRO A 144 10.58 -11.25 -4.86
N TRP A 145 10.31 -9.98 -5.24
CA TRP A 145 11.27 -8.88 -5.48
C TRP A 145 12.68 -9.33 -5.84
N ARG A 146 12.79 -10.09 -6.93
CA ARG A 146 14.04 -10.60 -7.45
C ARG A 146 14.00 -10.61 -8.96
N ASN A 147 15.15 -10.43 -9.60
CA ASN A 147 15.31 -10.50 -11.05
C ASN A 147 15.41 -11.95 -11.55
N LEU A 148 15.51 -12.15 -12.87
CA LEU A 148 15.61 -13.48 -13.49
C LEU A 148 16.82 -14.30 -13.03
N ASN A 149 17.89 -13.64 -12.57
CA ASN A 149 19.08 -14.28 -12.02
C ASN A 149 18.91 -14.66 -10.53
N GLY A 150 17.79 -14.28 -9.90
CA GLY A 150 17.52 -14.53 -8.49
C GLY A 150 18.10 -13.47 -7.56
N GLU A 151 18.65 -12.37 -8.08
CA GLU A 151 19.18 -11.27 -7.28
C GLU A 151 18.01 -10.36 -6.82
N PRO A 152 18.04 -9.82 -5.58
CA PRO A 152 17.01 -8.90 -5.12
C PRO A 152 16.92 -7.64 -6.01
N GLU A 153 15.72 -7.35 -6.50
CA GLU A 153 15.46 -6.19 -7.34
C GLU A 153 14.03 -5.69 -7.13
N ILE A 154 13.89 -4.38 -6.95
CA ILE A 154 12.61 -3.69 -7.06
C ILE A 154 12.68 -2.73 -8.23
N ASP A 155 11.81 -2.95 -9.20
CA ASP A 155 11.67 -2.06 -10.34
C ASP A 155 10.59 -1.02 -10.08
N LEU A 156 10.95 0.25 -10.23
CA LEU A 156 10.06 1.40 -10.12
C LEU A 156 9.94 2.05 -11.50
N ARG A 157 8.72 2.40 -11.87
CA ARG A 157 8.41 3.09 -13.13
C ARG A 157 7.60 4.34 -12.82
N PHE A 158 7.97 5.46 -13.41
CA PHE A 158 7.36 6.75 -13.16
C PHE A 158 6.95 7.37 -14.49
N SER A 159 5.81 8.06 -14.53
CA SER A 159 5.56 8.97 -15.64
C SER A 159 6.65 10.05 -15.64
N PRO A 160 7.06 10.60 -16.81
CA PRO A 160 8.09 11.65 -16.88
C PRO A 160 7.79 12.82 -15.94
N ARG A 161 6.53 13.23 -15.88
CA ARG A 161 6.07 14.33 -15.03
C ARG A 161 6.18 14.02 -13.54
N ALA A 162 5.81 12.81 -13.12
CA ALA A 162 5.95 12.40 -11.73
C ALA A 162 7.43 12.31 -11.32
N PHE A 163 8.28 11.76 -12.20
CA PHE A 163 9.72 11.67 -11.97
C PHE A 163 10.36 13.06 -11.83
N GLU A 164 10.15 13.95 -12.80
CA GLU A 164 10.66 15.33 -12.76
C GLU A 164 10.20 16.07 -11.51
N TRP A 165 8.95 15.87 -11.08
CA TRP A 165 8.46 16.45 -9.84
C TRP A 165 9.20 15.87 -8.62
N LEU A 166 9.35 14.55 -8.53
CA LEU A 166 10.05 13.90 -7.40
C LEU A 166 11.51 14.32 -7.31
N GLU A 167 12.18 14.52 -8.45
CA GLU A 167 13.58 14.93 -8.53
C GLU A 167 13.78 16.41 -8.15
N SER A 168 12.79 17.26 -8.41
CA SER A 168 12.92 18.73 -8.22
C SER A 168 12.29 19.27 -6.94
N ASN A 169 11.44 18.50 -6.26
CA ASN A 169 10.73 18.94 -5.07
C ASN A 169 11.27 18.28 -3.80
N GLN A 170 11.21 19.02 -2.69
CA GLN A 170 11.64 18.52 -1.38
C GLN A 170 10.72 17.41 -0.88
N ALA A 171 11.30 16.45 -0.17
CA ALA A 171 10.54 15.41 0.50
C ALA A 171 9.68 15.98 1.62
N TRP A 172 8.56 15.33 1.91
CA TRP A 172 7.75 15.70 3.07
C TRP A 172 8.49 15.35 4.37
N ASP A 173 8.91 16.35 5.14
CA ASP A 173 9.35 16.13 6.52
C ASP A 173 8.13 16.00 7.44
N ARG A 174 7.53 14.79 7.47
CA ARG A 174 6.38 14.48 8.34
C ARG A 174 6.67 14.68 9.83
N TYR A 175 7.95 14.75 10.23
CA TYR A 175 8.37 14.74 11.63
C TYR A 175 9.22 15.95 12.05
N GLY A 176 9.46 16.91 11.14
CA GLY A 176 10.20 18.13 11.43
C GLY A 176 11.61 17.87 11.96
N PHE A 177 12.28 16.82 11.47
CA PHE A 177 13.62 16.45 11.90
C PHE A 177 14.69 17.47 11.48
N GLY A 178 14.36 18.46 10.64
CA GLY A 178 15.20 19.65 10.42
C GLY A 178 16.61 19.27 9.96
N ILE A 179 16.69 18.39 8.97
CA ILE A 179 17.96 17.99 8.35
C ILE A 179 18.46 19.20 7.55
N ASP A 180 19.71 19.61 7.74
CA ASP A 180 20.28 20.86 7.18
C ASP A 180 20.20 20.97 5.64
N GLU A 181 20.07 19.84 4.95
CA GLU A 181 19.66 19.73 3.54
C GLU A 181 18.53 18.69 3.45
N GLU A 182 17.29 19.15 3.21
CA GLU A 182 16.17 18.24 2.99
C GLU A 182 16.34 17.56 1.62
N PRO A 183 16.38 16.21 1.57
CA PRO A 183 16.55 15.48 0.31
C PRO A 183 15.37 15.74 -0.63
N THR A 184 15.58 15.49 -1.92
CA THR A 184 14.47 15.50 -2.89
C THR A 184 13.46 14.40 -2.54
N ALA A 185 12.22 14.52 -2.99
CA ALA A 185 11.19 13.51 -2.77
C ALA A 185 11.60 12.15 -3.37
N LEU A 186 12.34 12.16 -4.48
CA LEU A 186 12.93 10.96 -5.07
C LEU A 186 14.00 10.34 -4.16
N GLU A 187 14.94 11.13 -3.66
CA GLU A 187 15.99 10.65 -2.75
C GLU A 187 15.40 10.08 -1.46
N ALA A 188 14.35 10.73 -0.91
CA ALA A 188 13.65 10.22 0.25
C ALA A 188 12.91 8.91 -0.05
N LEU A 189 12.26 8.77 -1.21
CA LEU A 189 11.62 7.53 -1.63
C LEU A 189 12.64 6.39 -1.73
N VAL A 190 13.76 6.61 -2.43
CA VAL A 190 14.84 5.64 -2.60
C VAL A 190 15.43 5.27 -1.24
N SER A 191 15.67 6.25 -0.37
CA SER A 191 16.20 6.01 0.99
C SER A 191 15.24 5.19 1.85
N GLN A 192 13.93 5.44 1.78
CA GLN A 192 12.93 4.67 2.50
C GLN A 192 12.79 3.24 1.96
N LEU A 193 13.03 3.06 0.66
CA LEU A 193 13.10 1.75 0.02
C LEU A 193 14.37 1.00 0.36
N ASP A 194 15.46 1.67 0.73
CA ASP A 194 16.77 1.04 0.89
C ASP A 194 16.91 0.23 2.19
N GLN A 195 16.21 -0.91 2.22
CA GLN A 195 16.16 -1.85 3.34
C GLN A 195 16.76 -3.20 2.93
N PRO A 196 18.07 -3.26 2.61
CA PRO A 196 18.67 -4.40 1.91
C PRO A 196 18.48 -5.74 2.63
N THR A 197 18.50 -5.74 3.96
CA THR A 197 18.22 -6.94 4.77
C THR A 197 16.80 -7.45 4.54
N GLU A 198 15.80 -6.55 4.56
CA GLU A 198 14.40 -6.92 4.37
C GLU A 198 14.16 -7.40 2.94
N HIS A 199 14.78 -6.76 1.95
CA HIS A 199 14.70 -7.18 0.54
C HIS A 199 15.28 -8.57 0.32
N LEU A 200 16.45 -8.86 0.90
CA LEU A 200 17.07 -10.17 0.79
C LEU A 200 16.19 -11.26 1.42
N ILE A 201 15.66 -11.02 2.63
CA ILE A 201 14.72 -11.95 3.28
C ILE A 201 13.47 -12.12 2.43
N HIS A 202 12.88 -11.01 1.95
CA HIS A 202 11.67 -11.04 1.14
C HIS A 202 11.87 -11.83 -0.16
N ALA A 203 13.01 -11.61 -0.81
CA ALA A 203 13.38 -12.30 -2.04
C ALA A 203 13.55 -13.80 -1.85
N TRP A 204 13.93 -14.25 -0.65
CA TRP A 204 14.19 -15.66 -0.37
C TRP A 204 12.98 -16.41 0.20
N THR A 205 11.98 -15.67 0.69
CA THR A 205 10.80 -16.21 1.40
C THR A 205 9.56 -16.35 0.52
N HIS A 206 9.59 -15.84 -0.71
CA HIS A 206 8.42 -15.85 -1.60
C HIS A 206 8.67 -16.63 -2.89
N SER A 207 7.64 -17.33 -3.37
CA SER A 207 7.71 -18.09 -4.61
C SER A 207 7.38 -17.23 -5.82
N ARG A 208 8.01 -17.53 -6.97
CA ARG A 208 7.59 -17.02 -8.28
C ARG A 208 6.43 -17.81 -8.89
N GLN A 209 6.08 -18.95 -8.30
CA GLN A 209 5.03 -19.82 -8.81
C GLN A 209 3.65 -19.37 -8.34
N LEU A 210 2.75 -19.20 -9.31
CA LEU A 210 1.37 -18.82 -9.14
C LEU A 210 0.49 -19.83 -9.90
N GLU A 211 -0.71 -20.05 -9.39
CA GLU A 211 -1.75 -20.73 -10.16
C GLU A 211 -2.66 -19.66 -10.75
N MET A 212 -2.96 -19.75 -12.04
CA MET A 212 -3.78 -18.81 -12.78
C MET A 212 -5.07 -19.50 -13.21
N ARG A 213 -6.19 -18.78 -13.20
CA ARG A 213 -7.43 -19.17 -13.87
C ARG A 213 -7.61 -18.35 -15.13
N PHE A 214 -7.99 -19.01 -16.22
CA PHE A 214 -8.10 -18.39 -17.53
C PHE A 214 -9.33 -18.85 -18.30
N ASN A 215 -9.75 -18.03 -19.27
CA ASN A 215 -10.72 -18.38 -20.29
C ASN A 215 -9.96 -18.96 -21.49
N PRO A 216 -10.23 -20.19 -21.97
CA PRO A 216 -9.52 -20.78 -23.10
C PRO A 216 -9.62 -19.96 -24.40
N ALA A 217 -10.69 -19.19 -24.57
CA ALA A 217 -10.86 -18.30 -25.72
C ALA A 217 -10.03 -17.02 -25.62
N GLN A 218 -9.65 -16.62 -24.40
CA GLN A 218 -8.92 -15.39 -24.09
C GLN A 218 -7.90 -15.65 -22.95
N PRO A 219 -6.84 -16.45 -23.20
CA PRO A 219 -5.90 -16.83 -22.15
C PRO A 219 -5.13 -15.63 -21.57
N ALA A 220 -4.93 -14.56 -22.35
CA ALA A 220 -4.28 -13.33 -21.88
C ALA A 220 -5.05 -12.61 -20.75
N GLU A 221 -6.35 -12.91 -20.57
CA GLU A 221 -7.18 -12.36 -19.50
C GLU A 221 -7.13 -13.19 -18.20
N ALA A 222 -6.12 -14.05 -18.06
CA ALA A 222 -5.94 -14.88 -16.89
C ALA A 222 -5.70 -14.07 -15.62
N LEU A 223 -6.27 -14.53 -14.51
CA LEU A 223 -6.10 -13.95 -13.18
C LEU A 223 -5.57 -14.98 -12.18
N PRO A 224 -4.77 -14.58 -11.17
CA PRO A 224 -4.33 -15.50 -10.12
C PRO A 224 -5.51 -16.17 -9.40
N SER A 225 -5.50 -17.51 -9.31
CA SER A 225 -6.61 -18.28 -8.71
C SER A 225 -6.97 -17.83 -7.30
N ARG A 226 -5.97 -17.52 -6.48
CA ARG A 226 -6.16 -17.11 -5.08
C ARG A 226 -6.88 -15.77 -4.95
N LEU A 227 -6.57 -14.79 -5.80
CA LEU A 227 -7.30 -13.52 -5.84
C LEU A 227 -8.80 -13.68 -6.10
N LEU A 228 -9.16 -14.70 -6.88
CA LEU A 228 -10.56 -15.02 -7.17
C LEU A 228 -11.23 -15.71 -5.97
N ALA A 229 -10.49 -16.50 -5.20
CA ALA A 229 -10.98 -17.11 -3.96
C ALA A 229 -11.17 -16.09 -2.82
N GLU A 230 -10.37 -15.02 -2.81
CA GLU A 230 -10.35 -13.93 -1.82
C GLU A 230 -11.40 -12.84 -2.02
N ASN A 231 -11.81 -12.69 -3.26
CA ASN A 231 -12.95 -11.86 -3.62
C ASN A 231 -14.10 -12.79 -4.04
N PRO A 232 -14.59 -13.64 -3.12
CA PRO A 232 -15.77 -14.40 -3.43
C PRO A 232 -16.90 -13.40 -3.74
N PRO A 233 -17.74 -13.70 -4.75
CA PRO A 233 -18.94 -12.92 -5.04
C PRO A 233 -19.68 -12.61 -3.75
N LEU A 234 -20.02 -11.32 -3.47
CA LEU A 234 -20.67 -10.85 -2.22
C LEU A 234 -21.10 -12.00 -1.30
N VAL A 235 -20.21 -12.44 -0.42
CA VAL A 235 -20.59 -13.30 0.70
C VAL A 235 -21.62 -12.53 1.51
N GLU A 236 -22.52 -13.23 2.20
CA GLU A 236 -23.58 -12.69 3.04
C GLU A 236 -23.11 -11.46 3.86
N SER A 237 -21.88 -11.47 4.36
CA SER A 237 -21.23 -10.37 5.07
C SER A 237 -21.03 -9.08 4.26
N ARG A 238 -20.62 -9.15 2.98
CA ARG A 238 -20.46 -7.94 2.14
C ARG A 238 -21.81 -7.37 1.68
N LEU A 239 -22.84 -8.22 1.57
CA LEU A 239 -24.20 -7.76 1.29
C LEU A 239 -24.70 -6.86 2.44
N GLU A 240 -24.43 -7.22 3.69
CA GLU A 240 -24.74 -6.38 4.86
C GLU A 240 -24.07 -4.99 4.77
N TRP A 241 -22.80 -4.96 4.35
CA TRP A 241 -22.05 -3.72 4.12
C TRP A 241 -22.59 -2.87 2.97
N LEU A 242 -23.26 -3.43 1.96
CA LEU A 242 -23.96 -2.67 0.93
C LEU A 242 -25.38 -2.26 1.36
N ILE A 243 -26.08 -3.12 2.09
CA ILE A 243 -27.45 -2.87 2.55
C ILE A 243 -27.49 -1.66 3.47
N PHE A 244 -26.56 -1.54 4.41
CA PHE A 244 -26.54 -0.41 5.34
C PHE A 244 -26.43 0.97 4.65
N PRO A 245 -25.42 1.26 3.81
CA PRO A 245 -25.33 2.52 3.07
C PRO A 245 -26.47 2.68 2.07
N ALA A 246 -26.94 1.60 1.43
CA ALA A 246 -28.12 1.68 0.56
C ALA A 246 -29.37 2.11 1.33
N MET A 247 -29.60 1.56 2.53
CA MET A 247 -30.73 1.93 3.39
C MET A 247 -30.60 3.36 3.91
N MET A 248 -29.41 3.77 4.34
CA MET A 248 -29.14 5.16 4.74
C MET A 248 -29.40 6.13 3.58
N GLY A 249 -28.87 5.81 2.40
CA GLY A 249 -29.05 6.57 1.17
C GLY A 249 -30.52 6.66 0.77
N ALA A 250 -31.23 5.53 0.74
CA ALA A 250 -32.66 5.48 0.44
C ALA A 250 -33.50 6.27 1.47
N THR A 251 -33.14 6.22 2.76
CA THR A 251 -33.84 6.96 3.82
C THR A 251 -33.62 8.46 3.67
N ALA A 252 -32.37 8.90 3.48
CA ALA A 252 -32.04 10.31 3.24
C ALA A 252 -32.73 10.80 1.96
N TRP A 253 -32.67 10.02 0.88
CA TRP A 253 -33.32 10.33 -0.38
C TRP A 253 -34.84 10.46 -0.23
N ALA A 254 -35.48 9.53 0.50
CA ALA A 254 -36.89 9.61 0.84
C ALA A 254 -37.20 10.92 1.58
N ILE A 255 -36.50 11.22 2.67
CA ILE A 255 -36.68 12.47 3.43
C ILE A 255 -36.59 13.69 2.50
N GLY A 256 -35.58 13.71 1.62
CA GLY A 256 -35.42 14.73 0.59
C GLY A 256 -36.63 14.87 -0.33
N CYS A 257 -37.11 13.78 -0.95
CA CYS A 257 -38.31 13.79 -1.78
C CYS A 257 -39.56 14.22 -1.01
N PHE A 258 -39.73 13.74 0.24
CA PHE A 258 -40.89 14.08 1.07
C PHE A 258 -40.91 15.55 1.48
N LEU A 259 -39.75 16.16 1.72
CA LEU A 259 -39.61 17.60 1.99
C LEU A 259 -39.84 18.43 0.71
N MET A 260 -39.25 18.02 -0.42
CA MET A 260 -39.38 18.72 -1.69
C MET A 260 -40.83 18.76 -2.19
N PHE A 261 -41.57 17.68 -1.99
CA PHE A 261 -42.97 17.53 -2.42
C PHE A 261 -43.94 17.54 -1.24
N PHE A 262 -43.61 18.22 -0.14
CA PHE A 262 -44.40 18.18 1.11
C PHE A 262 -45.88 18.56 0.94
N THR A 263 -46.16 19.54 0.08
CA THR A 263 -47.52 20.02 -0.25
C THR A 263 -48.27 19.11 -1.22
N SER A 264 -47.61 18.10 -1.79
CA SER A 264 -48.19 17.21 -2.80
C SER A 264 -48.93 16.01 -2.18
N PRO A 265 -49.88 15.41 -2.91
CA PRO A 265 -50.53 14.15 -2.52
C PRO A 265 -49.51 13.04 -2.20
N LYS A 266 -49.85 12.14 -1.29
CA LYS A 266 -48.98 11.02 -0.86
C LYS A 266 -48.52 10.16 -2.04
N TRP A 267 -49.44 9.86 -2.98
CA TRP A 267 -49.12 9.01 -4.13
C TRP A 267 -48.01 9.61 -5.00
N LEU A 268 -48.03 10.93 -5.25
CA LEU A 268 -47.01 11.59 -6.07
C LEU A 268 -45.63 11.49 -5.41
N ARG A 269 -45.55 11.72 -4.09
CA ARG A 269 -44.31 11.59 -3.32
C ARG A 269 -43.73 10.18 -3.41
N THR A 270 -44.58 9.17 -3.22
CA THR A 270 -44.18 7.77 -3.32
C THR A 270 -43.75 7.41 -4.74
N THR A 271 -44.46 7.87 -5.77
CA THR A 271 -44.09 7.63 -7.18
C THR A 271 -42.76 8.29 -7.53
N VAL A 272 -42.49 9.53 -7.08
CA VAL A 272 -41.21 10.20 -7.33
C VAL A 272 -40.05 9.47 -6.62
N PHE A 273 -40.25 9.07 -5.36
CA PHE A 273 -39.25 8.30 -4.63
C PHE A 273 -38.96 6.95 -5.27
N LEU A 274 -39.98 6.13 -5.53
CA LEU A 274 -39.80 4.81 -6.15
C LEU A 274 -39.29 4.92 -7.58
N GLY A 275 -39.79 5.89 -8.35
CA GLY A 275 -39.36 6.15 -9.72
C GLY A 275 -37.89 6.58 -9.80
N SER A 276 -37.44 7.43 -8.88
CA SER A 276 -36.02 7.81 -8.81
C SER A 276 -35.14 6.64 -8.39
N LEU A 277 -35.56 5.79 -7.43
CA LEU A 277 -34.82 4.57 -7.10
C LEU A 277 -34.78 3.57 -8.26
N ALA A 278 -35.87 3.39 -8.99
CA ALA A 278 -35.90 2.50 -10.17
C ALA A 278 -34.98 2.99 -11.30
N LEU A 279 -34.77 4.31 -11.39
CA LEU A 279 -33.85 4.93 -12.34
C LEU A 279 -32.41 5.06 -11.82
N LEU A 280 -32.09 4.54 -10.62
CA LEU A 280 -30.74 4.55 -10.04
C LEU A 280 -29.67 4.06 -11.01
N PRO A 281 -29.88 2.99 -11.81
CA PRO A 281 -28.90 2.57 -12.81
C PRO A 281 -28.51 3.66 -13.80
N TRP A 282 -29.46 4.52 -14.17
CA TRP A 282 -29.24 5.54 -15.19
C TRP A 282 -28.64 6.83 -14.62
N TRP A 283 -29.21 7.35 -13.52
CA TRP A 283 -28.70 8.60 -12.94
C TRP A 283 -27.46 8.38 -12.06
N GLY A 284 -27.28 7.19 -11.49
CA GLY A 284 -26.10 6.85 -10.69
C GLY A 284 -24.83 6.89 -11.54
N ASP A 285 -24.86 6.25 -12.70
CA ASP A 285 -23.77 6.30 -13.69
C ASP A 285 -23.51 7.73 -14.18
N TRP A 286 -24.58 8.50 -14.42
CA TRP A 286 -24.46 9.89 -14.88
C TRP A 286 -23.79 10.78 -13.82
N ILE A 287 -24.16 10.64 -12.54
CA ILE A 287 -23.52 11.37 -11.45
C ILE A 287 -22.04 11.02 -11.35
N TRP A 288 -21.67 9.74 -11.46
CA TRP A 288 -20.25 9.36 -11.43
C TRP A 288 -19.45 9.94 -12.60
N ARG A 289 -19.98 9.87 -13.82
CA ARG A 289 -19.32 10.52 -14.98
C ARG A 289 -19.23 12.04 -14.82
N ALA A 290 -20.26 12.66 -14.24
CA ALA A 290 -20.27 14.09 -13.97
C ALA A 290 -19.25 14.44 -12.87
N LEU A 291 -19.12 13.63 -11.82
CA LEU A 291 -18.11 13.79 -10.78
C LEU A 291 -16.71 13.59 -11.35
N ASP A 292 -16.48 12.55 -12.16
CA ASP A 292 -15.20 12.31 -12.85
C ASP A 292 -14.82 13.47 -13.78
N HIS A 293 -15.79 14.13 -14.41
CA HIS A 293 -15.56 15.28 -15.27
C HIS A 293 -15.36 16.59 -14.50
N LEU A 294 -16.16 16.84 -13.45
CA LEU A 294 -16.03 18.01 -12.57
C LEU A 294 -14.75 17.97 -11.76
N TRP A 295 -14.30 16.76 -11.43
CA TRP A 295 -13.04 16.47 -10.80
C TRP A 295 -12.09 15.82 -11.80
N SER A 296 -12.01 16.37 -13.01
CA SER A 296 -11.05 15.97 -14.04
C SER A 296 -9.64 15.94 -13.44
N GLY A 297 -9.18 14.75 -13.05
CA GLY A 297 -7.90 14.54 -12.38
C GLY A 297 -7.98 13.78 -11.03
N SER A 298 -9.13 13.69 -10.35
CA SER A 298 -9.27 13.00 -9.05
C SER A 298 -10.05 11.68 -9.13
N SER A 299 -9.47 10.68 -9.82
CA SER A 299 -9.82 9.27 -9.50
C SER A 299 -9.61 8.96 -8.02
N GLN A 300 -8.86 9.81 -7.29
CA GLN A 300 -8.78 9.86 -5.84
C GLN A 300 -10.15 9.92 -5.16
N ALA A 301 -11.16 10.63 -5.66
CA ALA A 301 -12.45 10.63 -4.98
C ALA A 301 -13.11 9.26 -4.99
N ARG A 302 -13.10 8.59 -6.14
CA ARG A 302 -13.62 7.23 -6.26
C ARG A 302 -12.75 6.27 -5.45
N VAL A 303 -11.42 6.35 -5.56
CA VAL A 303 -10.50 5.48 -4.81
C VAL A 303 -10.59 5.73 -3.31
N LEU A 304 -10.59 6.96 -2.81
CA LEU A 304 -10.66 7.33 -1.39
C LEU A 304 -12.03 6.98 -0.77
N VAL A 305 -13.13 7.24 -1.50
CA VAL A 305 -14.47 6.81 -1.06
C VAL A 305 -14.58 5.28 -1.06
N GLN A 306 -13.92 4.60 -2.00
CA GLN A 306 -13.93 3.14 -2.08
C GLN A 306 -12.99 2.48 -1.04
N SER A 307 -11.77 2.96 -0.87
CA SER A 307 -10.73 2.35 -0.04
C SER A 307 -10.82 2.78 1.43
N GLU A 308 -11.00 4.08 1.73
CA GLU A 308 -10.99 4.57 3.12
C GLU A 308 -12.37 4.52 3.77
N LEU A 309 -13.42 4.92 3.06
CA LEU A 309 -14.78 4.96 3.61
C LEU A 309 -15.46 3.58 3.61
N MET A 310 -15.09 2.70 2.67
CA MET A 310 -15.78 1.43 2.44
C MET A 310 -14.86 0.21 2.50
N GLY A 311 -13.57 0.39 2.85
CA GLY A 311 -12.63 -0.71 3.12
C GLY A 311 -12.42 -1.64 1.93
N MET A 312 -12.59 -1.16 0.70
CA MET A 312 -12.61 -2.04 -0.45
C MET A 312 -11.22 -2.48 -0.89
N PRO A 313 -11.09 -3.73 -1.36
CA PRO A 313 -9.82 -4.25 -1.84
C PRO A 313 -9.39 -3.51 -3.12
N PRO A 314 -8.08 -3.26 -3.28
CA PRO A 314 -7.56 -2.59 -4.46
C PRO A 314 -7.86 -3.39 -5.75
N ARG A 315 -8.28 -2.68 -6.81
CA ARG A 315 -8.74 -3.30 -8.06
C ARG A 315 -7.60 -3.97 -8.81
N LEU A 316 -7.84 -5.18 -9.28
CA LEU A 316 -6.99 -5.88 -10.22
C LEU A 316 -7.47 -5.58 -11.64
N ARG A 317 -6.55 -5.22 -12.53
CA ARG A 317 -6.82 -4.95 -13.94
C ARG A 317 -5.90 -5.79 -14.81
N VAL A 318 -6.47 -6.57 -15.72
CA VAL A 318 -5.72 -7.18 -16.83
C VAL A 318 -5.31 -6.05 -17.78
N VAL A 319 -4.04 -6.06 -18.17
CA VAL A 319 -3.50 -5.12 -19.16
C VAL A 319 -2.92 -5.90 -20.34
N ASP A 320 -2.61 -5.18 -21.42
CA ASP A 320 -2.03 -5.80 -22.62
C ASP A 320 -0.77 -6.62 -22.25
N PRO A 321 -0.57 -7.84 -22.81
CA PRO A 321 0.61 -8.65 -22.51
C PRO A 321 1.95 -7.98 -22.84
N GLY A 322 1.96 -7.08 -23.82
CA GLY A 322 3.09 -6.24 -24.19
C GLY A 322 3.28 -5.03 -23.27
N TYR A 323 2.37 -4.79 -22.33
CA TYR A 323 2.50 -3.71 -21.36
C TYR A 323 3.74 -3.94 -20.50
N ARG A 324 4.64 -2.96 -20.56
CA ARG A 324 5.84 -2.86 -19.73
C ARG A 324 5.90 -1.45 -19.13
N GLY A 325 4.76 -0.88 -18.78
CA GLY A 325 4.64 0.54 -18.48
C GLY A 325 4.20 1.34 -19.69
N GLU A 326 4.02 2.64 -19.52
CA GLU A 326 3.86 3.55 -20.64
C GLU A 326 5.20 3.66 -21.39
N PRO A 327 5.18 3.84 -22.74
CA PRO A 327 6.41 3.88 -23.53
C PRO A 327 7.43 4.94 -23.08
N GLU A 328 6.97 5.99 -22.37
CA GLU A 328 7.77 7.10 -21.87
C GLU A 328 8.09 6.97 -20.37
N ASP A 329 7.69 5.88 -19.71
CA ASP A 329 7.95 5.69 -18.28
C ASP A 329 9.46 5.70 -18.01
N ILE A 330 9.88 6.51 -17.03
CA ILE A 330 11.23 6.54 -16.52
C ILE A 330 11.39 5.38 -15.53
N ARG A 331 12.35 4.51 -15.82
CA ARG A 331 12.64 3.31 -15.03
C ARG A 331 13.76 3.57 -14.03
N GLN A 332 13.54 3.18 -12.78
CA GLN A 332 14.54 3.17 -11.73
C GLN A 332 14.50 1.82 -11.01
N SER A 333 15.62 1.11 -10.96
CA SER A 333 15.71 -0.14 -10.21
C SER A 333 16.53 0.04 -8.92
N TRP A 334 15.96 -0.44 -7.83
CA TRP A 334 16.70 -0.67 -6.59
C TRP A 334 17.25 -2.10 -6.62
N ASN A 335 18.54 -2.25 -6.36
CA ASN A 335 19.20 -3.53 -6.12
C ASN A 335 20.40 -3.29 -5.16
N LEU A 336 21.11 -4.35 -4.77
CA LEU A 336 22.23 -4.23 -3.83
C LEU A 336 23.38 -3.33 -4.32
N SER A 337 23.61 -3.23 -5.63
CA SER A 337 24.65 -2.39 -6.21
C SER A 337 24.26 -0.91 -6.32
N THR A 338 22.96 -0.61 -6.45
CA THR A 338 22.43 0.77 -6.43
C THR A 338 22.05 1.23 -5.03
N SER A 339 22.07 0.32 -4.04
CA SER A 339 21.87 0.63 -2.63
C SER A 339 22.94 1.59 -2.11
N MET A 340 22.54 2.47 -1.19
CA MET A 340 23.45 3.29 -0.39
C MET A 340 24.42 2.43 0.42
N TYR A 341 24.09 1.16 0.69
CA TYR A 341 24.95 0.22 1.40
C TYR A 341 25.87 -0.59 0.48
N SER A 342 25.91 -0.33 -0.83
CA SER A 342 26.71 -1.08 -1.81
C SER A 342 28.15 -1.33 -1.36
N THR A 343 28.81 -0.34 -0.73
CA THR A 343 30.18 -0.51 -0.18
C THR A 343 30.32 -1.72 0.76
N ALA A 344 29.30 -1.99 1.59
CA ALA A 344 29.28 -3.15 2.49
C ALA A 344 28.84 -4.44 1.77
N PHE A 345 27.84 -4.36 0.90
CA PHE A 345 27.29 -5.53 0.20
C PHE A 345 28.22 -6.05 -0.91
N ASP A 346 29.03 -5.19 -1.54
CA ASP A 346 30.07 -5.57 -2.51
C ASP A 346 31.18 -6.44 -1.89
N ALA A 347 31.29 -6.46 -0.55
CA ALA A 347 32.25 -7.31 0.16
C ALA A 347 31.72 -8.73 0.43
N VAL A 348 30.47 -9.02 0.04
CA VAL A 348 29.76 -10.26 0.39
C VAL A 348 29.17 -10.88 -0.87
N GLU A 349 29.44 -12.17 -1.08
CA GLU A 349 28.80 -12.93 -2.15
C GLU A 349 27.49 -13.53 -1.61
N PHE A 350 26.36 -13.00 -2.10
CA PHE A 350 25.04 -13.52 -1.75
C PHE A 350 24.60 -14.59 -2.74
N ALA A 351 24.38 -15.80 -2.23
CA ALA A 351 23.87 -16.93 -3.01
C ALA A 351 22.45 -17.26 -2.59
N TYR A 352 21.49 -17.05 -3.49
CA TYR A 352 20.09 -17.47 -3.31
C TYR A 352 20.01 -19.01 -3.26
N PRO A 353 19.31 -19.61 -2.29
CA PRO A 353 19.21 -21.07 -2.15
C PRO A 353 18.52 -21.79 -3.32
N GLY A 354 17.85 -21.08 -4.23
CA GLY A 354 17.13 -21.68 -5.36
C GLY A 354 15.71 -22.14 -5.03
N PHE A 355 15.35 -22.19 -3.75
CA PHE A 355 14.03 -22.55 -3.23
C PHE A 355 13.57 -21.56 -2.15
N VAL A 356 12.28 -21.58 -1.85
CA VAL A 356 11.69 -20.74 -0.80
C VAL A 356 12.07 -21.27 0.56
N VAL A 357 12.61 -20.40 1.41
CA VAL A 357 12.96 -20.70 2.81
C VAL A 357 12.13 -19.86 3.79
N PRO A 358 11.86 -20.33 5.02
CA PRO A 358 11.28 -19.49 6.08
C PRO A 358 12.15 -18.26 6.37
N ALA A 359 11.53 -17.17 6.88
CA ALA A 359 12.24 -15.91 7.12
C ALA A 359 13.41 -16.03 8.10
N ASP A 360 13.26 -16.84 9.15
CA ASP A 360 14.32 -17.11 10.12
C ASP A 360 15.51 -17.84 9.49
N GLU A 361 15.25 -18.85 8.65
CA GLU A 361 16.30 -19.57 7.91
C GLU A 361 16.98 -18.69 6.87
N ALA A 362 16.22 -17.82 6.19
CA ALA A 362 16.76 -16.82 5.27
C ALA A 362 17.73 -15.89 5.99
N LEU A 363 17.32 -15.26 7.11
CA LEU A 363 18.17 -14.36 7.88
C LEU A 363 19.41 -15.07 8.43
N ALA A 364 19.25 -16.28 8.99
CA ALA A 364 20.38 -17.05 9.50
C ALA A 364 21.40 -17.38 8.39
N THR A 365 20.92 -17.76 7.21
CA THR A 365 21.76 -18.07 6.05
C THR A 365 22.48 -16.82 5.52
N LEU A 366 21.77 -15.68 5.42
CA LEU A 366 22.36 -14.41 5.01
C LEU A 366 23.50 -13.98 5.94
N VAL A 367 23.29 -14.07 7.26
CA VAL A 367 24.33 -13.75 8.24
C VAL A 367 25.52 -14.70 8.15
N ALA A 368 25.27 -15.99 7.91
CA ALA A 368 26.36 -16.96 7.71
C ALA A 368 27.19 -16.62 6.47
N GLN A 369 26.55 -16.20 5.36
CA GLN A 369 27.24 -15.77 4.15
C GLN A 369 28.06 -14.49 4.37
N VAL A 370 27.54 -13.51 5.10
CA VAL A 370 28.26 -12.29 5.50
C VAL A 370 29.48 -12.65 6.37
N ASN A 371 29.29 -13.48 7.39
CA ASN A 371 30.36 -13.87 8.31
C ASN A 371 31.50 -14.59 7.57
N ARG A 372 31.16 -15.56 6.71
CA ARG A 372 32.14 -16.28 5.88
C ARG A 372 32.89 -15.32 4.97
N SER A 373 32.17 -14.50 4.21
CA SER A 373 32.78 -13.58 3.24
C SER A 373 33.74 -12.62 3.93
N LEU A 374 33.32 -11.97 5.03
CA LEU A 374 34.18 -11.04 5.77
C LEU A 374 35.37 -11.72 6.44
N TYR A 375 35.25 -12.98 6.88
CA TYR A 375 36.39 -13.69 7.45
C TYR A 375 37.48 -13.99 6.39
N GLU A 376 37.10 -14.10 5.12
CA GLU A 376 38.04 -14.32 4.02
C GLU A 376 38.68 -13.01 3.50
N GLN A 377 38.15 -11.85 3.90
CA GLN A 377 38.66 -10.54 3.47
C GLN A 377 39.93 -10.11 4.22
N ALA A 378 40.68 -9.24 3.55
CA ALA A 378 41.79 -8.52 4.16
C ALA A 378 41.29 -7.50 5.21
N ASP A 379 42.06 -7.30 6.26
CA ASP A 379 41.70 -6.44 7.40
C ASP A 379 41.39 -4.99 7.02
N ASP A 380 42.05 -4.45 5.98
CA ASP A 380 41.74 -3.11 5.49
C ASP A 380 40.33 -3.04 4.91
N ARG A 381 39.90 -4.06 4.14
CA ARG A 381 38.55 -4.14 3.58
C ARG A 381 37.51 -4.31 4.68
N ILE A 382 37.78 -5.20 5.65
CA ILE A 382 36.93 -5.38 6.85
C ILE A 382 36.74 -4.04 7.58
N THR A 383 37.84 -3.33 7.80
CA THR A 383 37.82 -2.03 8.47
C THR A 383 36.94 -1.04 7.71
N THR A 384 37.13 -0.91 6.39
CA THR A 384 36.31 -0.03 5.55
C THR A 384 34.83 -0.36 5.63
N VAL A 385 34.46 -1.64 5.57
CA VAL A 385 33.05 -2.08 5.67
C VAL A 385 32.45 -1.68 7.03
N PHE A 386 33.15 -1.94 8.14
CA PHE A 386 32.61 -1.62 9.46
C PHE A 386 32.59 -0.13 9.78
N GLU A 387 33.59 0.66 9.33
CA GLU A 387 33.57 2.12 9.47
C GLU A 387 32.44 2.73 8.65
N PHE A 388 32.22 2.23 7.43
CA PHE A 388 31.09 2.64 6.59
C PHE A 388 29.75 2.33 7.27
N LEU A 389 29.53 1.11 7.73
CA LEU A 389 28.28 0.74 8.42
C LEU A 389 28.08 1.53 9.71
N GLN A 390 29.15 1.84 10.45
CA GLN A 390 29.07 2.69 11.63
C GLN A 390 28.58 4.10 11.28
N ASP A 391 29.10 4.72 10.22
CA ASP A 391 28.64 6.03 9.73
C ASP A 391 27.15 5.98 9.35
N MET A 392 26.70 4.92 8.67
CA MET A 392 25.29 4.72 8.33
C MET A 392 24.39 4.61 9.58
N GLU A 393 24.78 3.79 10.56
CA GLU A 393 24.03 3.66 11.82
C GLU A 393 23.96 5.01 12.57
N SER A 394 25.06 5.78 12.60
CA SER A 394 25.09 7.10 13.24
C SER A 394 24.13 8.11 12.61
N ARG A 395 23.82 7.93 11.32
CA ARG A 395 22.81 8.69 10.56
C ARG A 395 21.40 8.09 10.69
N ARG A 396 21.19 7.18 11.66
CA ARG A 396 19.94 6.42 11.88
C ARG A 396 19.52 5.55 10.69
N ARG A 397 20.47 5.19 9.83
CA ARG A 397 20.24 4.27 8.71
C ARG A 397 20.69 2.87 9.13
N THR A 398 19.76 2.17 9.78
CA THR A 398 20.05 0.98 10.59
C THR A 398 19.70 -0.34 9.86
N GLU A 399 19.43 -0.28 8.55
CA GLU A 399 18.82 -1.40 7.83
C GLU A 399 19.79 -2.56 7.55
N ALA A 400 21.05 -2.24 7.25
CA ALA A 400 22.05 -3.25 6.90
C ALA A 400 22.80 -3.82 8.11
N GLY A 401 22.98 -3.03 9.18
CA GLY A 401 23.90 -3.38 10.27
C GLY A 401 23.60 -4.71 10.94
N LEU A 402 22.32 -5.13 10.97
CA LEU A 402 21.89 -6.43 11.52
C LEU A 402 22.65 -7.61 10.90
N LEU A 403 22.81 -7.63 9.56
CA LEU A 403 23.46 -8.73 8.85
C LEU A 403 24.94 -8.89 9.23
N PHE A 404 25.56 -7.81 9.71
CA PHE A 404 26.98 -7.72 9.99
C PHE A 404 27.33 -7.87 11.47
N MET A 405 26.33 -7.91 12.37
CA MET A 405 26.55 -7.94 13.82
C MET A 405 27.36 -9.16 14.28
N GLU A 406 27.05 -10.35 13.76
CA GLU A 406 27.75 -11.57 14.15
C GLU A 406 29.21 -11.55 13.67
N ALA A 407 29.44 -11.11 12.42
CA ALA A 407 30.79 -10.95 11.89
C ALA A 407 31.59 -9.91 12.69
N ALA A 408 30.97 -8.78 13.05
CA ALA A 408 31.60 -7.76 13.89
C ALA A 408 31.96 -8.32 15.28
N ARG A 409 31.08 -9.12 15.89
CA ARG A 409 31.35 -9.81 17.17
C ARG A 409 32.54 -10.76 17.08
N HIS A 410 32.62 -11.55 16.02
CA HIS A 410 33.73 -12.48 15.84
C HIS A 410 35.05 -11.73 15.60
N ILE A 411 35.04 -10.76 14.68
CA ILE A 411 36.24 -10.02 14.31
C ILE A 411 36.77 -9.20 15.49
N SER A 412 35.92 -8.52 16.26
CA SER A 412 36.36 -7.72 17.41
C SER A 412 37.07 -8.53 18.50
N LEU A 413 36.73 -9.81 18.63
CA LEU A 413 37.31 -10.74 19.62
C LEU A 413 38.50 -11.54 19.06
N ASP A 414 38.71 -11.55 17.74
CA ASP A 414 39.75 -12.36 17.09
C ASP A 414 41.13 -11.69 17.16
N GLN A 415 41.98 -12.18 18.07
CA GLN A 415 43.35 -11.65 18.27
C GLN A 415 44.27 -11.81 17.07
N SER A 416 43.94 -12.67 16.10
CA SER A 416 44.70 -12.81 14.85
C SER A 416 44.47 -11.63 13.89
N ARG A 417 43.42 -10.85 14.10
CA ARG A 417 43.09 -9.65 13.32
C ARG A 417 43.81 -8.42 13.83
N SER A 418 44.10 -7.51 12.91
CA SER A 418 44.67 -6.21 13.20
C SER A 418 43.81 -5.42 14.20
N GLU A 419 44.50 -4.63 15.02
CA GLU A 419 43.88 -3.75 16.00
C GLU A 419 42.93 -2.71 15.34
N LYS A 420 43.14 -2.39 14.07
CA LYS A 420 42.28 -1.47 13.31
C LYS A 420 40.93 -2.13 13.00
N ALA A 421 40.95 -3.34 12.42
CA ALA A 421 39.74 -4.11 12.11
C ALA A 421 38.93 -4.42 13.37
N ARG A 422 39.60 -4.85 14.45
CA ARG A 422 38.96 -5.12 15.74
C ARG A 422 38.23 -3.90 16.31
N ARG A 423 38.87 -2.72 16.28
CA ARG A 423 38.26 -1.48 16.77
C ARG A 423 37.11 -0.99 15.90
N ALA A 424 37.20 -1.13 14.58
CA ALA A 424 36.09 -0.81 13.68
C ALA A 424 34.87 -1.69 13.96
N ALA A 425 35.07 -3.01 14.09
CA ALA A 425 34.02 -3.95 14.46
C ALA A 425 33.36 -3.61 15.80
N LEU A 426 34.17 -3.29 16.83
CA LEU A 426 33.65 -2.88 18.14
C LEU A 426 32.84 -1.58 18.07
N ARG A 427 33.29 -0.59 17.28
CA ARG A 427 32.55 0.68 17.10
C ARG A 427 31.19 0.45 16.46
N LEU A 428 31.11 -0.39 15.43
CA LEU A 428 29.83 -0.78 14.83
C LEU A 428 28.90 -1.42 15.87
N LEU A 429 29.40 -2.37 16.68
CA LEU A 429 28.59 -3.01 17.72
C LEU A 429 28.07 -2.01 18.76
N ARG A 430 28.90 -1.04 19.18
CA ARG A 430 28.51 0.01 20.13
C ARG A 430 27.42 0.91 19.55
N GLU A 431 27.60 1.37 18.31
CA GLU A 431 26.63 2.22 17.62
C GLU A 431 25.28 1.49 17.51
N ARG A 432 25.33 0.24 17.05
CA ARG A 432 24.14 -0.61 16.90
C ARG A 432 23.43 -0.88 18.23
N ALA A 433 24.18 -1.10 19.30
CA ALA A 433 23.62 -1.26 20.64
C ALA A 433 22.93 0.03 21.12
N GLY A 434 23.50 1.19 20.82
CA GLY A 434 22.89 2.50 21.11
C GLY A 434 21.53 2.70 20.42
N TYR A 435 21.34 2.14 19.23
CA TYR A 435 20.08 2.19 18.49
C TYR A 435 19.14 1.01 18.71
N ALA A 436 19.54 0.02 19.52
CA ALA A 436 18.76 -1.19 19.68
C ALA A 436 17.33 -0.90 20.21
N GLY A 437 17.20 0.09 21.09
CA GLY A 437 15.90 0.55 21.61
C GLY A 437 14.96 1.18 20.58
N PHE A 438 15.39 1.47 19.34
CA PHE A 438 14.57 2.02 18.26
C PHE A 438 14.15 0.98 17.21
N ILE A 439 14.66 -0.25 17.31
CA ILE A 439 14.33 -1.32 16.38
C ILE A 439 13.02 -1.95 16.82
N SER A 440 11.99 -1.87 15.97
CA SER A 440 10.70 -2.52 16.22
C SER A 440 10.84 -4.05 16.25
N ALA A 441 10.22 -4.72 17.23
CA ALA A 441 10.13 -6.18 17.26
C ALA A 441 9.20 -6.77 16.19
N HIS A 442 8.48 -5.93 15.43
CA HIS A 442 7.50 -6.35 14.41
C HIS A 442 8.13 -6.58 13.02
N ARG A 443 9.46 -6.65 12.95
CA ARG A 443 10.17 -6.95 11.71
C ARG A 443 10.23 -8.47 11.47
N PRO A 444 10.37 -8.94 10.21
CA PRO A 444 10.46 -10.36 9.93
C PRO A 444 11.67 -10.98 10.63
N ALA A 445 11.54 -12.27 10.95
CA ALA A 445 12.48 -13.06 11.73
C ALA A 445 12.77 -12.52 13.15
N PRO A 446 11.74 -12.24 13.98
CA PRO A 446 11.91 -11.61 15.29
C PRO A 446 12.71 -12.50 16.26
N GLU A 447 12.56 -13.82 16.18
CA GLU A 447 13.30 -14.79 17.01
C GLU A 447 14.80 -14.81 16.68
N VAL A 448 15.16 -14.82 15.39
CA VAL A 448 16.56 -14.81 14.98
C VAL A 448 17.23 -13.47 15.32
N ARG A 449 16.52 -12.35 15.15
CA ARG A 449 16.96 -11.03 15.61
C ARG A 449 17.26 -11.04 17.10
N LEU A 450 16.30 -11.51 17.90
CA LEU A 450 16.46 -11.67 19.34
C LEU A 450 17.67 -12.55 19.69
N GLY A 451 17.87 -13.65 18.96
CA GLY A 451 19.04 -14.52 19.10
C GLY A 451 20.38 -13.81 18.92
N TYR A 452 20.51 -12.88 17.96
CA TYR A 452 21.73 -12.06 17.80
C TYR A 452 21.98 -11.16 19.00
N TYR A 453 20.95 -10.50 19.52
CA TYR A 453 21.07 -9.65 20.71
C TYR A 453 21.37 -10.48 21.96
N LEU A 454 20.75 -11.65 22.13
CA LEU A 454 21.06 -12.58 23.24
C LEU A 454 22.53 -13.02 23.21
N ARG A 455 23.12 -13.28 22.03
CA ARG A 455 24.56 -13.58 21.90
C ARG A 455 25.46 -12.41 22.31
N LEU A 456 24.99 -11.17 22.18
CA LEU A 456 25.72 -9.98 22.62
C LEU A 456 25.54 -9.64 24.10
N ARG A 457 24.60 -10.29 24.80
CA ARG A 457 24.33 -10.05 26.23
C ARG A 457 25.57 -10.17 27.12
N ASN A 458 26.45 -11.13 26.81
CA ASN A 458 27.68 -11.40 27.56
C ASN A 458 28.94 -10.86 26.86
N TYR A 459 28.78 -9.93 25.91
CA TYR A 459 29.90 -9.34 25.18
C TYR A 459 30.77 -8.47 26.13
N PRO A 460 32.11 -8.47 26.05
CA PRO A 460 33.00 -7.86 27.07
C PRO A 460 33.05 -6.33 27.07
N ASP A 461 32.10 -5.65 26.42
CA ASP A 461 32.01 -4.20 26.35
C ASP A 461 30.74 -3.68 27.03
N VAL A 462 30.90 -2.82 28.03
CA VAL A 462 29.80 -2.34 28.88
C VAL A 462 28.75 -1.54 28.06
N ALA A 463 29.17 -0.77 27.06
CA ALA A 463 28.24 0.00 26.24
C ALA A 463 27.37 -0.91 25.37
N VAL A 464 27.97 -1.95 24.77
CA VAL A 464 27.23 -2.99 24.06
C VAL A 464 26.22 -3.69 24.99
N GLN A 465 26.66 -4.13 26.18
CA GLN A 465 25.78 -4.80 27.15
C GLN A 465 24.59 -3.94 27.56
N THR A 466 24.81 -2.63 27.78
CA THR A 466 23.78 -1.69 28.22
C THR A 466 22.71 -1.54 27.13
N GLY A 467 23.12 -1.28 25.89
CA GLY A 467 22.19 -1.14 24.77
C GLY A 467 21.43 -2.43 24.44
N VAL A 468 22.12 -3.58 24.49
CA VAL A 468 21.50 -4.90 24.33
C VAL A 468 20.45 -5.15 25.41
N SER A 469 20.76 -4.85 26.68
CA SER A 469 19.82 -5.09 27.79
C SER A 469 18.53 -4.29 27.63
N ALA A 470 18.62 -3.02 27.20
CA ALA A 470 17.45 -2.19 26.93
C ALA A 470 16.56 -2.76 25.81
N PHE A 471 17.17 -3.28 24.74
CA PHE A 471 16.42 -3.96 23.68
C PHE A 471 15.73 -5.24 24.15
N LEU A 472 16.44 -6.07 24.92
CA LEU A 472 15.89 -7.32 25.45
C LEU A 472 14.71 -7.05 26.41
N GLU A 473 14.81 -6.03 27.26
CA GLU A 473 13.74 -5.63 28.18
C GLU A 473 12.50 -5.16 27.41
N ARG A 474 12.66 -4.24 26.45
CA ARG A 474 11.57 -3.77 25.58
C ARG A 474 10.93 -4.92 24.79
N THR A 475 11.73 -5.80 24.21
CA THR A 475 11.22 -6.95 23.44
C THR A 475 10.40 -7.89 24.32
N ARG A 476 10.84 -8.10 25.57
CA ARG A 476 10.11 -8.90 26.55
C ARG A 476 8.74 -8.29 26.88
N GLU A 477 8.68 -6.98 27.12
CA GLU A 477 7.43 -6.26 27.35
C GLU A 477 6.48 -6.41 26.15
N GLU A 478 6.97 -6.13 24.93
CA GLU A 478 6.18 -6.23 23.70
C GLU A 478 5.66 -7.66 23.45
N TRP A 479 6.46 -8.69 23.74
CA TRP A 479 6.05 -10.09 23.58
C TRP A 479 5.04 -10.53 24.64
N HIS A 480 5.22 -10.09 25.88
CA HIS A 480 4.27 -10.34 26.96
C HIS A 480 2.90 -9.72 26.65
N GLU A 481 2.86 -8.49 26.14
CA GLU A 481 1.63 -7.84 25.66
C GLU A 481 0.94 -8.62 24.53
N GLN A 482 1.72 -9.33 23.71
CA GLN A 482 1.22 -10.21 22.65
C GLN A 482 0.88 -11.63 23.10
N GLY A 483 1.11 -11.98 24.37
CA GLY A 483 0.95 -13.34 24.89
C GLY A 483 1.94 -14.36 24.31
N LYS A 484 3.09 -13.90 23.81
CA LYS A 484 4.19 -14.77 23.33
C LYS A 484 5.16 -15.07 24.46
N ALA A 485 5.60 -16.33 24.55
CA ALA A 485 6.62 -16.74 25.51
C ALA A 485 7.99 -16.19 25.12
N TYR A 486 8.72 -15.60 26.07
CA TYR A 486 10.06 -15.08 25.84
C TYR A 486 11.09 -16.21 26.02
N PRO A 487 12.13 -16.33 25.15
CA PRO A 487 13.03 -17.49 25.15
C PRO A 487 13.80 -17.75 26.44
N ASP A 488 14.03 -16.72 27.27
CA ASP A 488 14.69 -16.86 28.58
C ASP A 488 13.78 -17.47 29.68
N GLU A 489 12.51 -17.79 29.35
CA GLU A 489 11.54 -18.41 30.27
C GLU A 489 11.40 -19.94 30.10
N VAL A 490 12.27 -20.57 29.29
CA VAL A 490 12.31 -22.03 29.05
C VAL A 490 13.53 -22.68 29.68
#